data_AF-A0A9D9LB63-F1
#
_entry.id   AF-A0A9D9LB63-F1
#
_cell.length_a   1.000
_cell.length_b   1.000
_cell.length_c   1.000
_cell.angle_alpha   90.00
_cell.angle_beta   90.00
_cell.angle_gamma   90.00
#
_symmetry.space_group_name_H-M   'P 1'
#
loop_
_entity.id
_entity.type
_entity.pdbx_description
1 polymer ?
#
loop_
_entity_poly.entity_id
_entity_poly.type
_entity_poly.pdbx_seq_one_letter_code
_entity_poly.pdbx_strand_id
1 'polypeptide(L)'
;DLKFTSIKKISFQSKTNGDLLFKNFRLEPYVRDPAETWQFFLTEPFYRDTIFPRTDTGRIAGKIQATLPAVTAKIDIQGLKSLDVALTDGCGEFAIPAADLADGTYPVTCQLLDADGKELKNFELTLRKVPQAQHDVLFDADKNLLIDGKPFYSISEYRAHSLPLPGGRYFLARNGINTVFITSLKGSEEQMLARLDDLDKYGLKAVFEISFAGTLKPQTQERYKQMFFRHFTEKVRNHPALLAYYICDEPLWCGVDYHPLVWTKNFLQEADPYHPVWINHAPRNEVVDLIPYGDGCDITSADIYPLPVPNGHCGLPDRSLNCVGAYTRRMSSVVFDRKPIWMILQAFCWQDHNDMKTLGRRIYPTEDEMRFMFYDAYFNGNKGVSLYGTRTIKDRLYYEMVHRLLAEMRSLSGMLSQAKLGEDVAQDSNPNVRVATCTLDGKVYYGILNKEPKTNSVTFPADRNLVVYREERQLPVQDGKITTTLRPHDVLICGAAPLPPPVYSAPAYDPEQEALGNPTFDILRFENALAPDPRWSLYYHGKANWIWDK
;
A
#
# COMPACT_ATOMS: atom_id res chain seq x y z
N ASP A 1 4.15 27.98 -29.40
CA ASP A 1 2.79 27.80 -29.97
C ASP A 1 2.52 26.38 -30.43
N LEU A 2 2.11 25.50 -29.51
CA LEU A 2 1.50 24.20 -29.83
C LEU A 2 0.07 24.24 -29.28
N LYS A 3 -0.88 24.58 -30.15
CA LYS A 3 -2.32 24.55 -29.82
C LYS A 3 -2.79 23.10 -29.90
N PHE A 4 -3.30 22.56 -28.80
CA PHE A 4 -4.03 21.30 -28.79
C PHE A 4 -5.31 21.44 -29.65
N THR A 5 -5.23 21.05 -30.91
CA THR A 5 -6.37 21.03 -31.83
C THR A 5 -7.07 19.68 -31.76
N SER A 6 -8.27 19.69 -31.19
CA SER A 6 -9.33 18.67 -31.21
C SER A 6 -9.35 17.61 -30.09
N ILE A 7 -10.18 17.91 -29.08
CA ILE A 7 -10.99 16.87 -28.43
C ILE A 7 -11.98 16.38 -29.49
N LYS A 8 -11.84 15.13 -29.95
CA LYS A 8 -12.62 14.61 -31.09
C LYS A 8 -14.01 14.10 -30.70
N LYS A 9 -14.26 13.79 -29.42
CA LYS A 9 -15.58 13.31 -28.94
C LYS A 9 -15.69 13.50 -27.42
N ILE A 10 -16.84 14.02 -26.97
CA ILE A 10 -17.28 13.99 -25.57
C ILE A 10 -18.61 13.26 -25.58
N SER A 11 -18.72 12.18 -24.80
CA SER A 11 -19.93 11.37 -24.70
C SER A 11 -20.55 11.57 -23.32
N PHE A 12 -21.84 11.89 -23.28
CA PHE A 12 -22.64 11.90 -22.05
C PHE A 12 -23.59 10.70 -22.07
N GLN A 13 -23.75 10.00 -20.95
CA GLN A 13 -24.65 8.86 -20.83
C GLN A 13 -25.63 9.06 -19.68
N SER A 14 -26.93 8.92 -19.98
CA SER A 14 -28.02 8.97 -18.99
C SER A 14 -28.10 7.66 -18.19
N LYS A 15 -28.39 7.76 -16.88
CA LYS A 15 -28.69 6.61 -16.00
C LYS A 15 -30.19 6.37 -15.78
N THR A 16 -31.07 7.12 -16.47
CA THR A 16 -32.54 6.99 -16.34
C THR A 16 -33.19 6.79 -17.71
N ASN A 17 -34.35 6.13 -17.74
CA ASN A 17 -35.17 5.93 -18.95
C ASN A 17 -35.83 7.23 -19.48
N GLY A 18 -35.43 8.39 -18.96
CA GLY A 18 -35.93 9.69 -19.41
C GLY A 18 -34.95 10.36 -20.37
N ASP A 19 -35.48 11.21 -21.25
CA ASP A 19 -34.66 12.04 -22.11
C ASP A 19 -33.83 13.03 -21.27
N LEU A 20 -32.51 12.83 -21.26
CA LEU A 20 -31.57 13.76 -20.64
C LEU A 20 -31.22 14.85 -21.66
N LEU A 21 -31.79 16.02 -21.45
CA LEU A 21 -31.56 17.16 -22.31
C LEU A 21 -30.34 17.94 -21.84
N PHE A 22 -29.20 17.62 -22.42
CA PHE A 22 -28.00 18.41 -22.29
C PHE A 22 -28.18 19.69 -23.11
N LYS A 23 -28.32 20.85 -22.45
CA LYS A 23 -28.28 22.19 -23.07
C LYS A 23 -27.24 23.09 -22.40
N ASN A 24 -26.64 23.98 -23.19
CA ASN A 24 -25.79 25.10 -22.73
C ASN A 24 -24.45 24.72 -22.06
N PHE A 25 -23.71 23.72 -22.56
CA PHE A 25 -22.33 23.48 -22.11
C PHE A 25 -21.35 24.30 -22.94
N ARG A 26 -20.31 24.79 -22.28
CA ARG A 26 -19.17 25.41 -22.90
C ARG A 26 -17.94 24.60 -22.54
N LEU A 27 -17.17 24.21 -23.55
CA LEU A 27 -15.85 23.65 -23.34
C LEU A 27 -14.89 24.82 -23.26
N GLU A 28 -14.31 25.03 -22.09
CA GLU A 28 -13.32 26.07 -21.88
C GLU A 28 -11.97 25.40 -21.61
N PRO A 29 -10.86 25.95 -22.12
CA PRO A 29 -9.54 25.58 -21.65
C PRO A 29 -9.50 25.80 -20.13
N TYR A 30 -9.44 24.72 -19.37
CA TYR A 30 -9.17 24.81 -17.95
C TYR A 30 -7.69 25.13 -17.77
N VAL A 31 -7.40 26.41 -17.53
CA VAL A 31 -6.11 26.82 -17.02
C VAL A 31 -6.16 26.52 -15.53
N ARG A 32 -5.47 25.45 -15.13
CA ARG A 32 -5.33 25.08 -13.72
C ARG A 32 -4.83 26.31 -12.97
N ASP A 33 -5.59 26.76 -11.97
CA ASP A 33 -5.15 27.88 -11.15
C ASP A 33 -3.80 27.47 -10.52
N PRO A 34 -2.71 28.22 -10.74
CA PRO A 34 -1.42 27.92 -10.13
C PRO A 34 -1.51 27.72 -8.62
N ALA A 35 -2.44 28.40 -7.94
CA ALA A 35 -2.68 28.26 -6.50
C ALA A 35 -3.22 26.86 -6.12
N GLU A 36 -3.81 26.10 -7.04
CA GLU A 36 -4.20 24.71 -6.80
C GLU A 36 -2.99 23.76 -6.69
N THR A 37 -1.81 24.20 -7.13
CA THR A 37 -0.56 23.43 -6.98
C THR A 37 0.18 23.76 -5.69
N TRP A 38 -0.24 24.82 -4.97
CA TRP A 38 0.38 25.20 -3.70
C TRP A 38 0.05 24.21 -2.59
N GLN A 39 1.03 23.94 -1.73
CA GLN A 39 0.99 22.92 -0.69
C GLN A 39 1.42 23.48 0.66
N PHE A 40 0.78 22.97 1.71
CA PHE A 40 1.16 23.14 3.10
C PHE A 40 1.01 21.79 3.80
N PHE A 41 2.06 21.31 4.46
CA PHE A 41 2.02 20.04 5.18
C PHE A 41 3.01 20.01 6.34
N LEU A 42 2.69 19.23 7.36
CA LEU A 42 3.61 18.95 8.46
C LEU A 42 4.62 17.88 8.04
N THR A 43 5.88 18.06 8.44
CA THR A 43 6.93 17.04 8.39
C THR A 43 7.14 16.39 9.75
N GLU A 44 6.82 17.12 10.83
CA GLU A 44 6.84 16.64 12.20
C GLU A 44 5.59 17.19 12.92
N PRO A 45 4.67 16.36 13.41
CA PRO A 45 4.59 14.91 13.18
C PRO A 45 4.39 14.58 11.69
N PHE A 46 5.01 13.49 11.22
CA PHE A 46 4.86 13.03 9.84
C PHE A 46 3.53 12.31 9.61
N TYR A 47 3.16 11.43 10.54
CA TYR A 47 2.03 10.52 10.39
C TYR A 47 0.76 11.15 10.95
N ARG A 48 -0.30 11.20 10.13
CA ARG A 48 -1.66 11.62 10.53
C ARG A 48 -1.76 13.04 11.11
N ASP A 49 -0.75 13.88 10.90
CA ASP A 49 -0.60 15.17 11.60
C ASP A 49 -0.82 15.00 13.11
N THR A 50 -0.34 13.87 13.67
CA THR A 50 -0.58 13.48 15.06
C THR A 50 0.73 13.21 15.78
N ILE A 51 0.95 13.90 16.90
CA ILE A 51 2.06 13.67 17.81
C ILE A 51 1.72 12.44 18.66
N PHE A 52 2.36 11.32 18.35
CA PHE A 52 2.31 10.11 19.16
C PHE A 52 3.49 10.11 20.13
N PRO A 53 3.32 9.74 21.40
CA PRO A 53 4.41 9.79 22.38
C PRO A 53 5.67 9.02 21.98
N ARG A 54 5.54 7.92 21.21
CA ARG A 54 6.68 7.12 20.74
C ARG A 54 7.48 7.78 19.61
N THR A 55 6.86 8.69 18.85
CA THR A 55 7.47 9.39 17.71
C THR A 55 7.53 10.90 17.91
N ASP A 56 7.25 11.39 19.12
CA ASP A 56 7.28 12.81 19.47
C ASP A 56 8.71 13.34 19.41
N THR A 57 8.94 14.34 18.56
CA THR A 57 10.23 15.01 18.40
C THR A 57 10.36 16.25 19.28
N GLY A 58 9.32 16.59 20.05
CA GLY A 58 9.24 17.79 20.88
C GLY A 58 9.00 19.08 20.08
N ARG A 59 8.70 18.99 18.78
CA ARG A 59 8.46 20.13 17.90
C ARG A 59 7.42 19.81 16.82
N ILE A 60 6.81 20.87 16.29
CA ILE A 60 5.97 20.83 15.10
C ILE A 60 6.75 21.51 13.98
N ALA A 61 6.97 20.82 12.87
CA ALA A 61 7.68 21.34 11.71
C ALA A 61 6.91 21.04 10.42
N GLY A 62 7.13 21.84 9.39
CA GLY A 62 6.47 21.63 8.11
C GLY A 62 7.07 22.46 6.98
N LYS A 63 6.51 22.26 5.80
CA LYS A 63 6.93 22.92 4.56
C LYS A 63 5.75 23.60 3.88
N ILE A 64 6.10 24.66 3.16
CA ILE A 64 5.21 25.44 2.32
C ILE A 64 5.81 25.45 0.93
N GLN A 65 4.98 25.17 -0.07
CA GLN A 65 5.34 25.36 -1.48
C GLN A 65 4.27 26.23 -2.12
N ALA A 66 4.64 27.47 -2.45
CA ALA A 66 3.77 28.44 -3.10
C ALA A 66 4.60 29.38 -3.97
N THR A 67 4.28 29.45 -5.25
CA THR A 67 4.95 30.35 -6.20
C THR A 67 4.47 31.79 -6.06
N LEU A 68 5.11 32.72 -6.78
CA LEU A 68 4.60 34.08 -6.92
C LEU A 68 3.10 34.10 -7.30
N PRO A 69 2.31 35.05 -6.77
CA PRO A 69 2.75 36.22 -6.00
C PRO A 69 2.94 35.99 -4.49
N ALA A 70 2.85 34.76 -3.98
CA ALA A 70 3.04 34.50 -2.55
C ALA A 70 4.50 34.76 -2.13
N VAL A 71 4.70 35.53 -1.06
CA VAL A 71 6.04 35.84 -0.51
C VAL A 71 6.16 35.56 0.99
N THR A 72 5.04 35.48 1.71
CA THR A 72 5.01 35.20 3.14
C THR A 72 3.94 34.17 3.46
N ALA A 73 4.23 33.25 4.38
CA ALA A 73 3.28 32.34 4.98
C ALA A 73 3.15 32.64 6.48
N LYS A 74 1.93 32.96 6.94
CA LYS A 74 1.63 33.12 8.37
C LYS A 74 1.00 31.85 8.90
N ILE A 75 1.68 31.23 9.86
CA ILE A 75 1.31 29.95 10.46
C ILE A 75 0.75 30.22 11.85
N ASP A 76 -0.45 29.71 12.11
CA ASP A 76 -1.08 29.77 13.42
C ASP A 76 -1.43 28.36 13.89
N ILE A 77 -1.02 28.03 15.10
CA ILE A 77 -1.37 26.78 15.78
C ILE A 77 -2.01 27.16 17.10
N GLN A 78 -3.26 26.75 17.32
CA GLN A 78 -3.98 27.11 18.53
C GLN A 78 -3.19 26.74 19.78
N GLY A 79 -2.97 27.71 20.68
CA GLY A 79 -2.23 27.51 21.92
C GLY A 79 -0.70 27.64 21.80
N LEU A 80 -0.17 27.85 20.59
CA LEU A 80 1.23 28.16 20.35
C LEU A 80 1.37 29.56 19.72
N LYS A 81 2.60 30.05 19.66
CA LYS A 81 2.90 31.36 19.06
C LYS A 81 2.83 31.27 17.53
N SER A 82 2.07 32.17 16.90
CA SER A 82 2.05 32.29 15.44
C SER A 82 3.43 32.66 14.89
N LEU A 83 3.74 32.23 13.68
CA LEU A 83 5.02 32.42 13.02
C LEU A 83 4.83 32.93 11.59
N ASP A 84 5.58 33.96 11.21
CA ASP A 84 5.68 34.41 9.83
C ASP A 84 6.92 33.78 9.17
N VAL A 85 6.73 33.19 8.00
CA VAL A 85 7.76 32.48 7.23
C VAL A 85 7.90 33.15 5.87
N ALA A 86 9.08 33.67 5.56
CA ALA A 86 9.37 34.19 4.23
C ALA A 86 9.55 33.03 3.23
N LEU A 87 8.96 33.17 2.04
CA LEU A 87 9.11 32.20 0.96
C LEU A 87 10.30 32.58 0.09
N THR A 88 11.27 31.68 -0.01
CA THR A 88 12.44 31.82 -0.90
C THR A 88 12.27 30.88 -2.07
N ASP A 89 12.29 31.39 -3.30
CA ASP A 89 12.04 30.63 -4.53
C ASP A 89 10.73 29.82 -4.49
N GLY A 90 9.72 30.36 -3.80
CA GLY A 90 8.42 29.75 -3.61
C GLY A 90 8.37 28.62 -2.59
N CYS A 91 9.38 28.50 -1.73
CA CYS A 91 9.46 27.49 -0.68
C CYS A 91 9.65 28.14 0.70
N GLY A 92 9.00 27.59 1.72
CA GLY A 92 9.17 27.97 3.12
C GLY A 92 9.24 26.74 4.02
N GLU A 93 9.98 26.83 5.12
CA GLU A 93 10.04 25.80 6.16
C GLU A 93 9.86 26.44 7.53
N PHE A 94 9.28 25.70 8.48
CA PHE A 94 9.11 26.17 9.84
C PHE A 94 9.34 25.06 10.86
N ALA A 95 9.65 25.47 12.09
CA ALA A 95 9.67 24.61 13.27
C ALA A 95 9.27 25.42 14.51
N ILE A 96 8.34 24.89 15.31
CA ILE A 96 7.82 25.47 16.54
C ILE A 96 8.00 24.46 17.67
N PRO A 97 8.61 24.82 18.82
CA PRO A 97 8.68 23.93 19.98
C PRO A 97 7.29 23.52 20.47
N ALA A 98 7.11 22.24 20.78
CA ALA A 98 5.82 21.66 21.16
C ALA A 98 5.93 20.63 22.30
N ALA A 99 7.08 20.56 22.99
CA ALA A 99 7.32 19.62 24.08
C ALA A 99 6.26 19.71 25.19
N ASP A 100 5.86 20.93 25.54
CA ASP A 100 4.88 21.22 26.60
C ASP A 100 3.43 21.27 26.11
N LEU A 101 3.17 20.95 24.84
CA LEU A 101 1.81 20.91 24.31
C LEU A 101 1.04 19.78 25.02
N ALA A 102 -0.16 20.07 25.50
CA ALA A 102 -1.01 19.06 26.13
C ALA A 102 -1.61 18.09 25.10
N ASP A 103 -2.14 16.96 25.57
CA ASP A 103 -2.95 16.10 24.71
C ASP A 103 -4.21 16.86 24.28
N GLY A 104 -4.56 16.76 23.00
CA GLY A 104 -5.68 17.51 22.44
C GLY A 104 -5.67 17.60 20.93
N THR A 105 -6.62 18.39 20.44
CA THR A 105 -6.81 18.68 19.02
C THR A 105 -6.63 20.17 18.80
N TYR A 106 -5.78 20.53 17.84
CA TYR A 106 -5.33 21.89 17.59
C TYR A 106 -5.54 22.24 16.11
N PRO A 107 -6.41 23.20 15.79
CA PRO A 107 -6.48 23.78 14.46
C PRO A 107 -5.14 24.41 14.09
N VAL A 108 -4.71 24.16 12.86
CA VAL A 108 -3.52 24.77 12.25
C VAL A 108 -3.97 25.51 11.00
N THR A 109 -3.60 26.78 10.88
CA THR A 109 -3.82 27.57 9.66
C THR A 109 -2.50 28.03 9.07
N CYS A 110 -2.46 28.11 7.74
CA CYS A 110 -1.36 28.71 6.99
C CYS A 110 -1.95 29.69 5.96
N GLN A 111 -1.83 30.99 6.25
CA GLN A 111 -2.24 32.07 5.36
C GLN A 111 -1.08 32.46 4.46
N LEU A 112 -1.23 32.27 3.16
CA LEU A 112 -0.29 32.75 2.15
C LEU A 112 -0.63 34.19 1.76
N LEU A 113 0.37 35.07 1.82
CA LEU A 113 0.25 36.50 1.60
C LEU A 113 1.16 36.96 0.46
N ASP A 114 0.70 37.95 -0.30
CA ASP A 114 1.58 38.70 -1.23
C ASP A 114 2.42 39.76 -0.51
N ALA A 115 3.22 40.51 -1.28
CA ALA A 115 4.12 41.53 -0.75
C ALA A 115 3.40 42.73 -0.08
N ASP A 116 2.13 42.93 -0.41
CA ASP A 116 1.28 43.98 0.17
C ASP A 116 0.51 43.45 1.40
N GLY A 117 0.71 42.18 1.78
CA GLY A 117 0.04 41.53 2.91
C GLY A 117 -1.38 41.06 2.61
N LYS A 118 -1.79 41.00 1.34
CA LYS A 118 -3.11 40.49 0.95
C LYS A 118 -3.11 38.96 0.98
N GLU A 119 -4.16 38.38 1.57
CA GLU A 119 -4.37 36.93 1.57
C GLU A 119 -4.63 36.41 0.16
N LEU A 120 -3.85 35.41 -0.24
CA LEU A 120 -3.94 34.71 -1.51
C LEU A 120 -4.62 33.35 -1.34
N LYS A 121 -4.34 32.65 -0.24
CA LYS A 121 -4.89 31.32 0.09
C LYS A 121 -4.74 31.04 1.58
N ASN A 122 -5.71 30.35 2.15
CA ASN A 122 -5.62 29.79 3.51
C ASN A 122 -5.65 28.26 3.44
N PHE A 123 -4.70 27.60 4.11
CA PHE A 123 -4.75 26.17 4.35
C PHE A 123 -5.18 25.90 5.78
N GLU A 124 -5.94 24.82 5.96
CA GLU A 124 -6.37 24.35 7.27
C GLU A 124 -6.04 22.87 7.41
N LEU A 125 -5.42 22.51 8.53
CA LEU A 125 -5.26 21.12 8.94
C LEU A 125 -5.50 20.99 10.45
N THR A 126 -5.62 19.75 10.92
CA THR A 126 -5.85 19.45 12.33
C THR A 126 -4.65 18.71 12.90
N LEU A 127 -3.90 19.35 13.77
CA LEU A 127 -2.88 18.72 14.59
C LEU A 127 -3.55 18.01 15.76
N ARG A 128 -3.08 16.81 16.10
CA ARG A 128 -3.48 16.09 17.32
C ARG A 128 -2.25 15.76 18.16
N LYS A 129 -2.43 15.72 19.47
CA LYS A 129 -1.49 15.07 20.40
C LYS A 129 -2.29 14.08 21.24
N VAL A 130 -1.86 12.82 21.22
CA VAL A 130 -2.61 11.70 21.81
C VAL A 130 -1.82 11.11 22.98
N PRO A 131 -2.50 10.52 23.99
CA PRO A 131 -1.84 9.90 25.13
C PRO A 131 -0.99 8.68 24.73
N GLN A 132 -0.24 8.11 25.67
CA GLN A 132 0.48 6.86 25.42
C GLN A 132 -0.51 5.70 25.30
N ALA A 133 -0.42 4.92 24.22
CA ALA A 133 -1.07 3.62 24.10
C ALA A 133 -0.17 2.49 24.58
N GLN A 134 -0.77 1.38 25.00
CA GLN A 134 -0.03 0.15 25.28
C GLN A 134 0.60 -0.41 23.99
N HIS A 135 -0.17 -0.40 22.91
CA HIS A 135 0.25 -0.84 21.59
C HIS A 135 -0.05 0.20 20.52
N ASP A 136 0.86 0.36 19.57
CA ASP A 136 0.69 1.29 18.45
C ASP A 136 1.22 0.74 17.12
N VAL A 137 0.54 1.13 16.04
CA VAL A 137 0.89 0.80 14.66
C VAL A 137 1.02 2.10 13.88
N LEU A 138 2.27 2.54 13.69
CA LEU A 138 2.60 3.87 13.18
C LEU A 138 3.44 3.78 11.91
N PHE A 139 3.61 4.92 11.23
CA PHE A 139 4.55 5.05 10.12
C PHE A 139 5.61 6.12 10.41
N ASP A 140 6.85 5.82 10.06
CA ASP A 140 7.93 6.82 10.06
C ASP A 140 7.90 7.70 8.79
N ALA A 141 8.79 8.69 8.72
CA ALA A 141 8.90 9.62 7.59
C ALA A 141 9.31 8.95 6.26
N ASP A 142 9.93 7.77 6.32
CA ASP A 142 10.26 6.94 5.15
C ASP A 142 9.12 5.98 4.79
N LYS A 143 7.94 6.14 5.43
CA LYS A 143 6.73 5.34 5.27
C LYS A 143 6.89 3.88 5.70
N ASN A 144 7.89 3.57 6.52
CA ASN A 144 8.06 2.23 7.08
C ASN A 144 7.03 2.01 8.18
N LEU A 145 6.46 0.80 8.23
CA LEU A 145 5.54 0.41 9.28
C LEU A 145 6.30 0.08 10.57
N LEU A 146 5.84 0.64 11.67
CA LEU A 146 6.35 0.39 13.02
C LEU A 146 5.24 -0.21 13.88
N ILE A 147 5.52 -1.31 14.58
CA ILE A 147 4.67 -1.86 15.65
C ILE A 147 5.43 -1.67 16.96
N ASP A 148 4.88 -0.87 17.87
CA ASP A 148 5.52 -0.51 19.14
C ASP A 148 6.94 0.07 18.97
N GLY A 149 7.14 0.80 17.86
CA GLY A 149 8.44 1.38 17.47
C GLY A 149 9.43 0.41 16.81
N LYS A 150 9.04 -0.85 16.60
CA LYS A 150 9.87 -1.84 15.90
C LYS A 150 9.45 -1.96 14.43
N PRO A 151 10.40 -2.01 13.48
CA PRO A 151 10.08 -2.17 12.06
C PRO A 151 9.27 -3.44 11.78
N PHE A 152 8.33 -3.34 10.85
CA PHE A 152 7.52 -4.46 10.36
C PHE A 152 7.32 -4.32 8.85
N TYR A 153 7.27 -5.44 8.13
CA TYR A 153 6.91 -5.47 6.71
C TYR A 153 5.76 -6.45 6.52
N SER A 154 4.60 -5.94 6.12
CA SER A 154 3.40 -6.76 5.99
C SER A 154 3.53 -7.72 4.81
N ILE A 155 3.33 -9.01 5.07
CA ILE A 155 3.28 -10.10 4.10
C ILE A 155 2.00 -10.90 4.36
N SER A 156 1.04 -10.78 3.47
CA SER A 156 -0.26 -11.45 3.60
C SER A 156 -0.66 -12.22 2.36
N GLU A 157 -1.61 -13.12 2.54
CA GLU A 157 -2.47 -13.61 1.47
C GLU A 157 -3.83 -12.89 1.57
N TYR A 158 -4.23 -12.18 0.51
CA TYR A 158 -5.45 -11.38 0.51
C TYR A 158 -6.67 -12.26 0.65
N ARG A 159 -7.41 -12.09 1.76
CA ARG A 159 -8.64 -12.84 2.08
C ARG A 159 -8.47 -14.37 2.00
N ALA A 160 -7.29 -14.92 2.30
CA ALA A 160 -7.11 -16.36 2.33
C ALA A 160 -7.81 -16.99 3.54
N HIS A 161 -8.61 -18.04 3.30
CA HIS A 161 -9.46 -18.68 4.30
C HIS A 161 -8.79 -19.82 5.08
N SER A 162 -7.47 -19.91 5.12
CA SER A 162 -6.73 -20.92 5.90
C SER A 162 -6.91 -20.77 7.43
N LEU A 163 -7.60 -19.71 7.88
CA LEU A 163 -7.73 -19.31 9.28
C LEU A 163 -8.53 -20.21 10.23
N PRO A 164 -9.46 -21.09 9.81
CA PRO A 164 -10.16 -21.97 10.76
C PRO A 164 -9.68 -23.43 10.76
N LEU A 165 -8.68 -23.82 9.95
CA LEU A 165 -8.18 -25.20 9.96
C LEU A 165 -7.17 -25.44 11.10
N PRO A 166 -7.18 -26.63 11.73
CA PRO A 166 -6.13 -27.04 12.66
C PRO A 166 -4.74 -26.84 12.03
N GLY A 167 -3.82 -26.22 12.75
CA GLY A 167 -2.46 -25.93 12.25
C GLY A 167 -2.35 -24.83 11.19
N GLY A 168 -3.46 -24.25 10.73
CA GLY A 168 -3.51 -23.17 9.74
C GLY A 168 -2.57 -22.01 10.07
N ARG A 169 -2.72 -21.43 11.26
CA ARG A 169 -1.96 -20.24 11.68
C ARG A 169 -0.48 -20.51 11.84
N TYR A 170 -0.14 -21.64 12.45
CA TYR A 170 1.25 -22.11 12.55
C TYR A 170 1.87 -22.23 11.15
N PHE A 171 1.17 -22.92 10.24
CA PHE A 171 1.64 -23.16 8.88
C PHE A 171 1.88 -21.85 8.12
N LEU A 172 0.94 -20.89 8.16
CA LEU A 172 1.10 -19.59 7.52
C LEU A 172 2.34 -18.86 8.05
N ALA A 173 2.44 -18.74 9.37
CA ALA A 173 3.56 -18.06 10.04
C ALA A 173 4.92 -18.69 9.71
N ARG A 174 4.98 -20.03 9.72
CA ARG A 174 6.19 -20.79 9.40
C ARG A 174 6.63 -20.62 7.95
N ASN A 175 5.69 -20.31 7.04
CA ASN A 175 5.90 -20.11 5.60
C ASN A 175 5.98 -18.63 5.16
N GLY A 176 6.20 -17.71 6.09
CA GLY A 176 6.60 -16.32 5.78
C GLY A 176 5.49 -15.29 5.86
N ILE A 177 4.23 -15.73 5.97
CA ILE A 177 3.08 -14.85 6.21
C ILE A 177 3.15 -14.34 7.64
N ASN A 178 2.90 -13.04 7.82
CA ASN A 178 2.84 -12.42 9.14
C ASN A 178 1.57 -11.59 9.34
N THR A 179 0.77 -11.40 8.28
CA THR A 179 -0.47 -10.62 8.31
C THR A 179 -1.62 -11.43 7.72
N VAL A 180 -2.79 -11.37 8.36
CA VAL A 180 -4.01 -12.08 7.94
C VAL A 180 -5.22 -11.17 7.96
N PHE A 181 -6.19 -11.45 7.10
CA PHE A 181 -7.45 -10.71 7.03
C PHE A 181 -8.54 -11.36 7.88
N ILE A 182 -9.22 -10.57 8.71
CA ILE A 182 -10.40 -10.99 9.47
C ILE A 182 -11.63 -10.33 8.87
N THR A 183 -12.45 -11.12 8.17
CA THR A 183 -13.63 -10.63 7.43
C THR A 183 -14.95 -10.73 8.21
N SER A 184 -14.92 -11.35 9.39
CA SER A 184 -16.11 -11.56 10.22
C SER A 184 -15.94 -10.93 11.60
N LEU A 185 -16.79 -9.94 11.89
CA LEU A 185 -16.89 -9.31 13.20
C LEU A 185 -17.84 -10.07 14.15
N LYS A 186 -18.42 -11.20 13.72
CA LYS A 186 -19.32 -11.99 14.57
C LYS A 186 -18.60 -12.52 15.81
N GLY A 187 -19.33 -12.62 16.91
CA GLY A 187 -18.88 -13.18 18.19
C GLY A 187 -18.93 -12.18 19.33
N SER A 188 -18.74 -12.68 20.55
CA SER A 188 -18.53 -11.85 21.76
C SER A 188 -17.14 -11.20 21.76
N GLU A 189 -16.92 -10.24 22.65
CA GLU A 189 -15.58 -9.68 22.91
C GLU A 189 -14.57 -10.80 23.24
N GLU A 190 -14.95 -11.74 24.12
CA GLU A 190 -14.12 -12.89 24.48
C GLU A 190 -13.71 -13.74 23.26
N GLN A 191 -14.65 -14.01 22.34
CA GLN A 191 -14.35 -14.73 21.10
C GLN A 191 -13.50 -13.90 20.13
N MET A 192 -13.57 -12.57 20.19
CA MET A 192 -12.67 -11.70 19.42
C MET A 192 -11.26 -11.75 19.98
N LEU A 193 -11.11 -11.61 21.30
CA LEU A 193 -9.83 -11.68 22.00
C LEU A 193 -9.17 -13.04 21.80
N ALA A 194 -9.90 -14.15 22.01
CA ALA A 194 -9.38 -15.50 21.79
C ALA A 194 -8.89 -15.72 20.35
N ARG A 195 -9.56 -15.11 19.35
CA ARG A 195 -9.08 -15.15 17.96
C ARG A 195 -7.77 -14.41 17.80
N LEU A 196 -7.62 -13.25 18.44
CA LEU A 196 -6.40 -12.45 18.36
C LEU A 196 -5.25 -13.07 19.16
N ASP A 197 -5.53 -13.67 20.33
CA ASP A 197 -4.55 -14.41 21.14
C ASP A 197 -3.94 -15.56 20.33
N ASP A 198 -4.76 -16.32 19.61
CA ASP A 198 -4.29 -17.42 18.77
C ASP A 198 -3.54 -16.94 17.49
N LEU A 199 -3.69 -15.67 17.10
CA LEU A 199 -2.81 -15.07 16.07
C LEU A 199 -1.47 -14.66 16.68
N ASP A 200 -1.52 -13.97 17.83
CA ASP A 200 -0.33 -13.46 18.53
C ASP A 200 0.59 -14.60 18.97
N LYS A 201 0.03 -15.76 19.35
CA LYS A 201 0.76 -17.00 19.64
C LYS A 201 1.82 -17.34 18.57
N TYR A 202 1.54 -17.05 17.30
CA TYR A 202 2.44 -17.33 16.18
C TYR A 202 3.03 -16.05 15.55
N GLY A 203 2.88 -14.90 16.20
CA GLY A 203 3.35 -13.61 15.72
C GLY A 203 2.59 -13.06 14.52
N LEU A 204 1.37 -13.55 14.27
CA LEU A 204 0.51 -13.06 13.19
C LEU A 204 -0.22 -11.78 13.61
N LYS A 205 -0.41 -10.87 12.64
CA LYS A 205 -1.10 -9.60 12.79
C LYS A 205 -2.39 -9.58 11.97
N ALA A 206 -3.42 -8.91 12.46
CA ALA A 206 -4.77 -8.93 11.92
C ALA A 206 -5.14 -7.61 11.25
N VAL A 207 -5.51 -7.69 9.98
CA VAL A 207 -6.23 -6.63 9.28
C VAL A 207 -7.71 -6.94 9.35
N PHE A 208 -8.50 -6.10 10.01
CA PHE A 208 -9.95 -6.31 10.08
C PHE A 208 -10.66 -5.62 8.93
N GLU A 209 -11.49 -6.38 8.20
CA GLU A 209 -12.41 -5.78 7.24
C GLU A 209 -13.66 -5.29 7.97
N ILE A 210 -13.75 -3.98 8.14
CA ILE A 210 -14.82 -3.34 8.92
C ILE A 210 -15.79 -2.53 8.06
N SER A 211 -15.54 -2.48 6.75
CA SER A 211 -16.27 -1.64 5.79
C SER A 211 -16.22 -0.16 6.19
N PHE A 212 -17.04 0.66 5.55
CA PHE A 212 -17.18 2.10 5.80
C PHE A 212 -18.63 2.47 6.10
N ALA A 213 -18.87 3.71 6.53
CA ALA A 213 -20.21 4.18 6.93
C ALA A 213 -21.23 4.22 5.77
N GLY A 214 -20.84 4.01 4.51
CA GLY A 214 -21.73 3.93 3.34
C GLY A 214 -22.25 5.28 2.84
N THR A 215 -22.72 6.15 3.74
CA THR A 215 -23.26 7.49 3.45
C THR A 215 -22.92 8.48 4.56
N LEU A 216 -23.11 9.78 4.31
CA LEU A 216 -22.96 10.84 5.31
C LEU A 216 -24.23 11.09 6.15
N LYS A 217 -25.28 10.25 6.03
CA LYS A 217 -26.50 10.45 6.81
C LYS A 217 -26.20 10.21 8.30
N PRO A 218 -26.63 11.09 9.21
CA PRO A 218 -26.34 10.95 10.64
C PRO A 218 -26.72 9.59 11.23
N GLN A 219 -27.85 9.00 10.80
CA GLN A 219 -28.27 7.69 11.30
C GLN A 219 -27.33 6.56 10.88
N THR A 220 -26.78 6.64 9.66
CA THR A 220 -25.84 5.64 9.16
C THR A 220 -24.48 5.76 9.85
N GLN A 221 -24.02 6.99 10.05
CA GLN A 221 -22.81 7.30 10.81
C GLN A 221 -22.91 6.80 12.25
N GLU A 222 -24.03 7.08 12.93
CA GLU A 222 -24.25 6.65 14.31
C GLU A 222 -24.29 5.11 14.41
N ARG A 223 -24.95 4.43 13.45
CA ARG A 223 -24.92 2.96 13.38
C ARG A 223 -23.51 2.42 13.18
N TYR A 224 -22.68 3.09 12.37
CA TYR A 224 -21.28 2.72 12.18
C TYR A 224 -20.47 2.88 13.47
N LYS A 225 -20.62 4.00 14.18
CA LYS A 225 -19.99 4.23 15.48
C LYS A 225 -20.36 3.15 16.49
N GLN A 226 -21.64 2.82 16.60
CA GLN A 226 -22.14 1.77 17.49
C GLN A 226 -21.59 0.39 17.12
N MET A 227 -21.51 0.06 15.83
CA MET A 227 -20.89 -1.17 15.34
C MET A 227 -19.41 -1.21 15.73
N PHE A 228 -18.68 -0.11 15.51
CA PHE A 228 -17.26 -0.03 15.83
C PHE A 228 -17.01 -0.24 17.33
N PHE A 229 -17.62 0.55 18.21
CA PHE A 229 -17.39 0.43 19.66
C PHE A 229 -17.93 -0.87 20.26
N ARG A 230 -18.91 -1.53 19.63
CA ARG A 230 -19.35 -2.87 20.02
C ARG A 230 -18.30 -3.94 19.78
N HIS A 231 -17.56 -3.86 18.66
CA HIS A 231 -16.61 -4.91 18.25
C HIS A 231 -15.16 -4.59 18.60
N PHE A 232 -14.81 -3.31 18.64
CA PHE A 232 -13.48 -2.79 18.96
C PHE A 232 -13.57 -2.05 20.28
N THR A 233 -13.74 -2.80 21.36
CA THR A 233 -13.61 -2.28 22.72
C THR A 233 -12.16 -1.85 22.98
N GLU A 234 -11.91 -1.19 24.11
CA GLU A 234 -10.56 -0.83 24.51
C GLU A 234 -9.61 -2.04 24.55
N LYS A 235 -10.08 -3.20 25.03
CA LYS A 235 -9.27 -4.44 25.07
C LYS A 235 -8.90 -4.93 23.67
N VAL A 236 -9.85 -4.89 22.73
CA VAL A 236 -9.61 -5.34 21.35
C VAL A 236 -8.68 -4.37 20.63
N ARG A 237 -8.85 -3.06 20.82
CA ARG A 237 -7.95 -2.04 20.25
C ARG A 237 -6.53 -2.13 20.82
N ASN A 238 -6.39 -2.42 22.10
CA ASN A 238 -5.08 -2.60 22.74
C ASN A 238 -4.51 -4.02 22.56
N HIS A 239 -5.06 -4.86 21.68
CA HIS A 239 -4.53 -6.21 21.49
C HIS A 239 -3.31 -6.18 20.54
N PRO A 240 -2.15 -6.76 20.90
CA PRO A 240 -0.92 -6.69 20.10
C PRO A 240 -1.04 -7.25 18.68
N ALA A 241 -1.93 -8.23 18.46
CA ALA A 241 -2.20 -8.77 17.12
C ALA A 241 -3.05 -7.85 16.21
N LEU A 242 -3.66 -6.76 16.69
CA LEU A 242 -4.39 -5.84 15.80
C LEU A 242 -3.39 -5.03 14.96
N LEU A 243 -3.57 -5.01 13.64
CA LEU A 243 -2.68 -4.27 12.73
C LEU A 243 -3.34 -3.05 12.12
N ALA A 244 -4.50 -3.23 11.47
CA ALA A 244 -5.09 -2.21 10.62
C ALA A 244 -6.58 -2.49 10.38
N TYR A 245 -7.26 -1.48 9.84
CA TYR A 245 -8.63 -1.56 9.37
C TYR A 245 -8.69 -1.46 7.84
N TYR A 246 -9.23 -2.48 7.18
CA TYR A 246 -9.53 -2.44 5.76
C TYR A 246 -10.99 -2.01 5.55
N ILE A 247 -11.21 -0.88 4.87
CA ILE A 247 -12.55 -0.28 4.82
C ILE A 247 -13.22 -0.34 3.45
N CYS A 248 -12.45 -0.47 2.36
CA CYS A 248 -13.05 -0.51 1.02
C CYS A 248 -12.13 -1.12 -0.03
N ASP A 249 -12.73 -1.92 -0.90
CA ASP A 249 -12.11 -2.53 -2.06
C ASP A 249 -12.60 -1.83 -3.33
N GLU A 250 -11.65 -1.31 -4.12
CA GLU A 250 -11.86 -0.65 -5.41
C GLU A 250 -12.97 0.43 -5.42
N PRO A 251 -12.95 1.45 -4.54
CA PRO A 251 -14.10 2.32 -4.31
C PRO A 251 -14.56 3.06 -5.57
N LEU A 252 -13.65 3.73 -6.29
CA LEU A 252 -13.99 4.47 -7.51
C LEU A 252 -14.54 3.55 -8.61
N TRP A 253 -13.93 2.37 -8.76
CA TRP A 253 -14.38 1.35 -9.71
C TRP A 253 -15.78 0.81 -9.38
N CYS A 254 -16.09 0.69 -8.09
CA CYS A 254 -17.41 0.32 -7.60
C CYS A 254 -18.43 1.48 -7.63
N GLY A 255 -18.02 2.70 -8.02
CA GLY A 255 -18.85 3.89 -8.00
C GLY A 255 -19.19 4.39 -6.59
N VAL A 256 -18.34 4.09 -5.61
CA VAL A 256 -18.45 4.56 -4.23
C VAL A 256 -17.98 6.00 -4.17
N ASP A 257 -18.79 6.89 -3.59
CA ASP A 257 -18.38 8.27 -3.31
C ASP A 257 -17.28 8.32 -2.23
N TYR A 258 -16.33 9.24 -2.36
CA TYR A 258 -15.18 9.31 -1.47
C TYR A 258 -15.51 9.93 -0.10
N HIS A 259 -16.54 10.78 0.02
CA HIS A 259 -16.79 11.50 1.28
C HIS A 259 -17.11 10.57 2.46
N PRO A 260 -17.92 9.49 2.33
CA PRO A 260 -18.10 8.51 3.41
C PRO A 260 -16.81 7.79 3.82
N LEU A 261 -15.84 7.60 2.91
CA LEU A 261 -14.54 7.00 3.21
C LEU A 261 -13.69 7.96 4.03
N VAL A 262 -13.60 9.23 3.62
CA VAL A 262 -12.92 10.30 4.37
C VAL A 262 -13.52 10.46 5.75
N TRP A 263 -14.85 10.52 5.85
CA TRP A 263 -15.53 10.57 7.14
C TRP A 263 -15.17 9.35 8.02
N THR A 264 -15.18 8.16 7.45
CA THR A 264 -14.87 6.91 8.19
C THR A 264 -13.43 6.94 8.69
N LYS A 265 -12.46 7.33 7.85
CA LYS A 265 -11.05 7.45 8.25
C LYS A 265 -10.88 8.46 9.38
N ASN A 266 -11.54 9.63 9.30
CA ASN A 266 -11.46 10.65 10.34
C ASN A 266 -12.07 10.18 11.66
N PHE A 267 -13.23 9.52 11.62
CA PHE A 267 -13.81 8.88 12.80
C PHE A 267 -12.88 7.82 13.42
N LEU A 268 -12.28 6.95 12.60
CA LEU A 268 -11.36 5.93 13.08
C LEU A 268 -10.09 6.56 13.68
N GLN A 269 -9.56 7.63 13.10
CA GLN A 269 -8.43 8.36 13.68
C GLN A 269 -8.77 8.97 15.05
N GLU A 270 -10.01 9.36 15.31
CA GLU A 270 -10.46 9.85 16.62
C GLU A 270 -10.73 8.72 17.61
N ALA A 271 -11.37 7.63 17.17
CA ALA A 271 -11.78 6.53 18.02
C ALA A 271 -10.66 5.52 18.31
N ASP A 272 -9.69 5.41 17.39
CA ASP A 272 -8.49 4.58 17.47
C ASP A 272 -7.33 5.22 16.67
N PRO A 273 -6.62 6.21 17.27
CA PRO A 273 -5.54 6.91 16.57
C PRO A 273 -4.33 6.01 16.26
N TYR A 274 -4.23 4.83 16.87
CA TYR A 274 -3.02 4.00 16.85
C TYR A 274 -3.04 2.89 15.79
N HIS A 275 -4.12 2.74 15.03
CA HIS A 275 -4.21 1.74 13.94
C HIS A 275 -4.55 2.38 12.59
N PRO A 276 -3.82 2.04 11.51
CA PRO A 276 -4.03 2.60 10.19
C PRO A 276 -5.29 2.06 9.47
N VAL A 277 -5.79 2.88 8.54
CA VAL A 277 -6.90 2.56 7.64
C VAL A 277 -6.36 2.25 6.24
N TRP A 278 -6.82 1.17 5.63
CA TRP A 278 -6.41 0.72 4.31
C TRP A 278 -7.60 0.69 3.34
N ILE A 279 -7.37 1.21 2.13
CA ILE A 279 -8.22 1.00 0.95
C ILE A 279 -7.40 0.43 -0.22
N ASN A 280 -8.02 -0.37 -1.07
CA ASN A 280 -7.45 -0.83 -2.32
C ASN A 280 -8.11 -0.19 -3.53
N HIS A 281 -7.35 0.08 -4.60
CA HIS A 281 -7.86 0.57 -5.86
C HIS A 281 -7.75 -0.49 -6.96
N ALA A 282 -8.72 -0.52 -7.88
CA ALA A 282 -8.56 -1.24 -9.13
C ALA A 282 -7.36 -0.65 -9.91
N PRO A 283 -6.63 -1.43 -10.74
CA PRO A 283 -5.58 -0.93 -11.61
C PRO A 283 -6.19 -0.21 -12.81
N ARG A 284 -6.81 0.94 -12.54
CA ARG A 284 -7.64 1.76 -13.44
C ARG A 284 -7.55 3.23 -13.03
N ASN A 285 -8.21 4.08 -13.81
CA ASN A 285 -8.38 5.52 -13.56
C ASN A 285 -7.07 6.33 -13.59
N GLU A 286 -7.21 7.65 -13.67
CA GLU A 286 -6.07 8.56 -13.61
C GLU A 286 -5.78 9.00 -12.18
N VAL A 287 -4.55 9.46 -11.92
CA VAL A 287 -4.13 9.91 -10.58
C VAL A 287 -5.09 10.95 -10.02
N VAL A 288 -5.51 11.91 -10.86
CA VAL A 288 -6.41 13.00 -10.46
C VAL A 288 -7.76 12.51 -9.94
N ASP A 289 -8.28 11.40 -10.48
CA ASP A 289 -9.55 10.82 -10.05
C ASP A 289 -9.44 10.10 -8.70
N LEU A 290 -8.24 9.61 -8.39
CA LEU A 290 -7.96 8.81 -7.19
C LEU A 290 -7.52 9.65 -5.99
N ILE A 291 -6.96 10.86 -6.21
CA ILE A 291 -6.53 11.78 -5.13
C ILE A 291 -7.59 11.94 -4.02
N PRO A 292 -8.89 12.19 -4.31
CA PRO A 292 -9.90 12.34 -3.26
C PRO A 292 -10.10 11.09 -2.37
N TYR A 293 -9.82 9.90 -2.90
CA TYR A 293 -9.88 8.65 -2.13
C TYR A 293 -8.62 8.45 -1.28
N GLY A 294 -7.49 9.03 -1.69
CA GLY A 294 -6.26 9.07 -0.90
C GLY A 294 -6.49 9.65 0.50
N ASP A 295 -7.42 10.59 0.66
CA ASP A 295 -7.81 11.18 1.96
C ASP A 295 -8.59 10.21 2.87
N GLY A 296 -9.21 9.19 2.27
CA GLY A 296 -9.97 8.15 2.96
C GLY A 296 -9.14 7.01 3.54
N CYS A 297 -7.81 7.10 3.53
CA CYS A 297 -6.93 6.04 4.03
C CYS A 297 -5.61 6.56 4.62
N ASP A 298 -4.90 5.68 5.32
CA ASP A 298 -3.50 5.82 5.73
C ASP A 298 -2.57 4.92 4.91
N ILE A 299 -3.11 3.84 4.33
CA ILE A 299 -2.45 2.92 3.41
C ILE A 299 -3.30 2.89 2.13
N THR A 300 -2.65 3.10 0.98
CA THR A 300 -3.29 2.90 -0.33
C THR A 300 -2.65 1.72 -1.06
N SER A 301 -3.35 1.15 -2.03
CA SER A 301 -2.84 0.07 -2.85
C SER A 301 -3.52 0.03 -4.20
N ALA A 302 -2.95 -0.76 -5.12
CA ALA A 302 -3.67 -1.25 -6.28
C ALA A 302 -3.47 -2.75 -6.43
N ASP A 303 -4.47 -3.45 -6.98
CA ASP A 303 -4.44 -4.87 -7.20
C ASP A 303 -4.23 -5.24 -8.66
N ILE A 304 -2.97 -5.44 -9.05
CA ILE A 304 -2.58 -5.61 -10.46
C ILE A 304 -2.23 -7.06 -10.75
N TYR A 305 -2.90 -7.64 -11.75
CA TYR A 305 -2.82 -9.05 -12.12
C TYR A 305 -2.50 -9.22 -13.62
N PRO A 306 -1.25 -8.98 -14.02
CA PRO A 306 -0.86 -8.82 -15.42
C PRO A 306 -0.71 -10.13 -16.21
N LEU A 307 -0.74 -11.30 -15.56
CA LEU A 307 -0.49 -12.58 -16.20
C LEU A 307 -1.78 -13.30 -16.59
N PRO A 308 -1.85 -14.00 -17.74
CA PRO A 308 -0.84 -13.99 -18.80
C PRO A 308 -0.76 -12.61 -19.48
N VAL A 309 0.46 -12.21 -19.87
CA VAL A 309 0.72 -10.93 -20.53
C VAL A 309 0.44 -11.04 -22.05
N PRO A 310 -0.22 -10.04 -22.67
CA PRO A 310 -0.91 -8.90 -22.04
C PRO A 310 -2.25 -9.32 -21.43
N ASN A 311 -2.61 -8.72 -20.29
CA ASN A 311 -3.89 -8.95 -19.63
C ASN A 311 -4.80 -7.71 -19.69
N GLY A 312 -6.12 -7.94 -19.70
CA GLY A 312 -7.13 -6.89 -19.61
C GLY A 312 -7.18 -6.22 -18.25
N HIS A 313 -6.67 -6.83 -17.18
CA HIS A 313 -6.59 -6.27 -15.82
C HIS A 313 -5.49 -5.19 -15.66
N CYS A 314 -5.25 -4.40 -16.71
CA CYS A 314 -4.33 -3.26 -16.70
C CYS A 314 -4.90 -2.10 -17.53
N GLY A 315 -5.02 -0.93 -16.90
CA GLY A 315 -5.46 0.33 -17.52
C GLY A 315 -4.32 1.16 -18.11
N LEU A 316 -3.06 0.74 -17.95
CA LEU A 316 -1.90 1.42 -18.54
C LEU A 316 -1.70 1.01 -20.01
N PRO A 317 -1.04 1.86 -20.81
CA PRO A 317 -0.61 1.50 -22.17
C PRO A 317 0.38 0.32 -22.19
N ASP A 318 1.35 0.32 -21.27
CA ASP A 318 2.24 -0.81 -21.07
C ASP A 318 1.53 -1.89 -20.23
N ARG A 319 1.24 -3.02 -20.87
CA ARG A 319 0.57 -4.18 -20.26
C ARG A 319 1.53 -5.34 -19.96
N SER A 320 2.84 -5.10 -20.02
CA SER A 320 3.85 -6.05 -19.56
C SER A 320 3.89 -6.15 -18.04
N LEU A 321 4.74 -7.01 -17.48
CA LEU A 321 4.92 -7.09 -16.01
C LEU A 321 5.39 -5.77 -15.38
N ASN A 322 6.05 -4.89 -16.15
CA ASN A 322 6.49 -3.57 -15.70
C ASN A 322 5.34 -2.66 -15.26
N CYS A 323 4.08 -3.01 -15.59
CA CYS A 323 2.94 -2.27 -15.10
C CYS A 323 2.81 -2.31 -13.57
N VAL A 324 3.38 -3.31 -12.89
CA VAL A 324 3.33 -3.42 -11.41
C VAL A 324 4.05 -2.25 -10.74
N GLY A 325 5.30 -1.99 -11.11
CA GLY A 325 6.07 -0.85 -10.63
C GLY A 325 5.47 0.48 -11.08
N ALA A 326 4.90 0.54 -12.28
CA ALA A 326 4.20 1.73 -12.77
C ALA A 326 2.94 2.05 -11.93
N TYR A 327 2.15 1.04 -11.55
CA TYR A 327 1.02 1.22 -10.64
C TYR A 327 1.47 1.58 -9.23
N THR A 328 2.59 1.03 -8.75
CA THR A 328 3.15 1.40 -7.45
C THR A 328 3.48 2.90 -7.41
N ARG A 329 4.19 3.42 -8.42
CA ARG A 329 4.46 4.86 -8.55
C ARG A 329 3.18 5.68 -8.71
N ARG A 330 2.20 5.16 -9.45
CA ARG A 330 0.88 5.82 -9.62
C ARG A 330 0.17 5.98 -8.28
N MET A 331 0.13 4.94 -7.44
CA MET A 331 -0.47 5.01 -6.11
C MET A 331 0.34 5.93 -5.19
N SER A 332 1.66 5.96 -5.32
CA SER A 332 2.50 6.95 -4.64
C SER A 332 2.08 8.38 -4.98
N SER A 333 1.84 8.68 -6.26
CA SER A 333 1.35 10.00 -6.69
C SER A 333 -0.05 10.34 -6.16
N VAL A 334 -0.95 9.35 -6.01
CA VAL A 334 -2.30 9.55 -5.46
C VAL A 334 -2.27 10.11 -4.04
N VAL A 335 -1.26 9.72 -3.26
CA VAL A 335 -1.07 10.14 -1.87
C VAL A 335 0.09 11.10 -1.70
N PHE A 336 0.55 11.74 -2.78
CA PHE A 336 1.67 12.69 -2.79
C PHE A 336 2.95 12.17 -2.12
N ASP A 337 3.21 10.86 -2.23
CA ASP A 337 4.33 10.16 -1.58
C ASP A 337 4.35 10.29 -0.04
N ARG A 338 3.20 10.60 0.58
CA ARG A 338 3.07 10.81 2.04
C ARG A 338 2.51 9.60 2.78
N LYS A 339 2.05 8.57 2.07
CA LYS A 339 1.44 7.38 2.65
C LYS A 339 2.05 6.11 2.04
N PRO A 340 2.22 5.04 2.83
CA PRO A 340 2.72 3.75 2.36
C PRO A 340 1.81 3.13 1.30
N ILE A 341 2.43 2.41 0.36
CA ILE A 341 1.76 1.65 -0.69
C ILE A 341 1.87 0.15 -0.39
N TRP A 342 0.74 -0.56 -0.32
CA TRP A 342 0.70 -2.02 -0.07
C TRP A 342 0.11 -2.77 -1.26
N MET A 343 0.90 -3.00 -2.30
CA MET A 343 0.44 -3.62 -3.53
C MET A 343 -0.13 -5.03 -3.31
N ILE A 344 -1.22 -5.31 -4.02
CA ILE A 344 -1.82 -6.64 -4.06
C ILE A 344 -1.43 -7.30 -5.39
N LEU A 345 -0.71 -8.42 -5.31
CA LEU A 345 -0.07 -9.06 -6.44
C LEU A 345 -0.70 -10.42 -6.78
N GLN A 346 -0.58 -10.83 -8.04
CA GLN A 346 -1.17 -12.06 -8.55
C GLN A 346 -0.45 -13.32 -8.02
N ALA A 347 -1.20 -14.21 -7.37
CA ALA A 347 -0.75 -15.58 -7.07
C ALA A 347 -1.69 -16.64 -7.66
N PHE A 348 -2.62 -16.27 -8.54
CA PHE A 348 -3.61 -17.17 -9.13
C PHE A 348 -3.50 -17.21 -10.65
N CYS A 349 -4.21 -18.16 -11.26
CA CYS A 349 -4.45 -18.16 -12.71
C CYS A 349 -5.91 -17.80 -13.02
N TRP A 350 -6.13 -16.97 -14.04
CA TRP A 350 -7.47 -16.50 -14.43
C TRP A 350 -8.43 -17.63 -14.82
N GLN A 351 -7.91 -18.78 -15.26
CA GLN A 351 -8.69 -19.97 -15.60
C GLN A 351 -9.49 -20.50 -14.39
N ASP A 352 -9.04 -20.24 -13.17
CA ASP A 352 -9.75 -20.63 -11.94
C ASP A 352 -10.71 -19.53 -11.43
N HIS A 353 -10.78 -18.34 -12.06
CA HIS A 353 -11.59 -17.21 -11.61
C HIS A 353 -12.67 -16.71 -12.59
N ASN A 354 -12.59 -17.01 -13.90
CA ASN A 354 -13.42 -16.33 -14.91
C ASN A 354 -14.40 -17.22 -15.69
N ASP A 355 -14.80 -18.40 -15.21
CA ASP A 355 -15.57 -19.38 -16.00
C ASP A 355 -14.94 -19.65 -17.41
N MET A 356 -13.66 -19.30 -17.57
CA MET A 356 -12.82 -19.45 -18.75
C MET A 356 -12.34 -20.91 -18.84
N LYS A 357 -13.29 -21.84 -18.73
CA LYS A 357 -13.11 -23.29 -18.92
C LYS A 357 -12.64 -23.63 -20.35
N THR A 358 -12.59 -22.65 -21.24
CA THR A 358 -12.22 -22.76 -22.66
C THR A 358 -10.71 -22.78 -22.91
N LEU A 359 -9.88 -22.39 -21.94
CA LEU A 359 -8.42 -22.49 -22.02
C LEU A 359 -7.99 -23.73 -21.23
N GLY A 360 -7.90 -24.89 -21.88
CA GLY A 360 -7.66 -26.21 -21.26
C GLY A 360 -6.37 -26.37 -20.42
N ARG A 361 -5.59 -25.31 -20.18
CA ARG A 361 -4.40 -25.31 -19.29
C ARG A 361 -4.39 -24.09 -18.38
N ARG A 362 -4.16 -24.33 -17.07
CA ARG A 362 -3.89 -23.29 -16.07
C ARG A 362 -2.56 -22.61 -16.36
N ILE A 363 -2.55 -21.27 -16.36
CA ILE A 363 -1.33 -20.47 -16.52
C ILE A 363 -1.12 -19.72 -15.22
N TYR A 364 -0.45 -20.38 -14.28
CA TYR A 364 0.03 -19.72 -13.07
C TYR A 364 1.26 -18.87 -13.40
N PRO A 365 1.47 -17.75 -12.68
CA PRO A 365 2.75 -17.06 -12.66
C PRO A 365 3.91 -18.03 -12.40
N THR A 366 5.02 -17.85 -13.08
CA THR A 366 6.26 -18.58 -12.74
C THR A 366 6.94 -17.96 -11.51
N GLU A 367 7.92 -18.67 -10.94
CA GLU A 367 8.70 -18.18 -9.80
C GLU A 367 9.40 -16.85 -10.13
N ASP A 368 10.03 -16.78 -11.32
CA ASP A 368 10.73 -15.57 -11.80
C ASP A 368 9.74 -14.40 -12.01
N GLU A 369 8.55 -14.65 -12.58
CA GLU A 369 7.53 -13.60 -12.75
C GLU A 369 6.96 -13.08 -11.42
N MET A 370 6.72 -13.96 -10.43
CA MET A 370 6.28 -13.54 -9.10
C MET A 370 7.34 -12.74 -8.36
N ARG A 371 8.62 -13.17 -8.42
CA ARG A 371 9.75 -12.41 -7.90
C ARG A 371 9.84 -11.05 -8.59
N PHE A 372 9.74 -11.01 -9.91
CA PHE A 372 9.74 -9.75 -10.66
C PHE A 372 8.64 -8.81 -10.20
N MET A 373 7.38 -9.25 -10.12
CA MET A 373 6.27 -8.41 -9.65
C MET A 373 6.54 -7.84 -8.24
N PHE A 374 7.04 -8.68 -7.33
CA PHE A 374 7.34 -8.24 -5.96
C PHE A 374 8.45 -7.19 -5.91
N TYR A 375 9.59 -7.46 -6.55
CA TYR A 375 10.74 -6.56 -6.48
C TYR A 375 10.53 -5.30 -7.33
N ASP A 376 9.80 -5.38 -8.45
CA ASP A 376 9.41 -4.19 -9.20
C ASP A 376 8.49 -3.30 -8.36
N ALA A 377 7.56 -3.86 -7.58
CA ALA A 377 6.79 -3.08 -6.61
C ALA A 377 7.72 -2.47 -5.52
N TYR A 378 8.59 -3.28 -4.90
CA TYR A 378 9.47 -2.82 -3.81
C TYR A 378 10.37 -1.66 -4.23
N PHE A 379 11.13 -1.79 -5.33
CA PHE A 379 12.02 -0.74 -5.82
C PHE A 379 11.26 0.44 -6.45
N ASN A 380 9.93 0.44 -6.44
CA ASN A 380 9.08 1.58 -6.79
C ASN A 380 8.33 2.17 -5.59
N GLY A 381 8.70 1.81 -4.36
CA GLY A 381 8.19 2.43 -3.13
C GLY A 381 7.17 1.61 -2.36
N ASN A 382 6.94 0.34 -2.72
CA ASN A 382 6.05 -0.54 -1.98
C ASN A 382 6.57 -0.84 -0.56
N LYS A 383 5.69 -0.80 0.45
CA LYS A 383 6.00 -0.94 1.88
C LYS A 383 5.27 -2.11 2.57
N GLY A 384 4.57 -2.94 1.81
CA GLY A 384 3.89 -4.15 2.27
C GLY A 384 3.31 -4.89 1.08
N VAL A 385 3.14 -6.21 1.14
CA VAL A 385 2.64 -6.99 0.00
C VAL A 385 1.52 -7.93 0.43
N SER A 386 0.51 -8.05 -0.43
CA SER A 386 -0.52 -9.07 -0.30
C SER A 386 -0.62 -9.89 -1.57
N LEU A 387 -0.72 -11.21 -1.47
CA LEU A 387 -0.93 -12.10 -2.61
C LEU A 387 -2.42 -12.42 -2.77
N TYR A 388 -3.01 -12.10 -3.92
CA TYR A 388 -4.39 -12.43 -4.21
C TYR A 388 -4.55 -13.81 -4.86
N GLY A 389 -5.63 -14.49 -4.48
CA GLY A 389 -6.12 -15.70 -5.12
C GLY A 389 -5.37 -16.98 -4.75
N THR A 390 -4.56 -16.97 -3.68
CA THR A 390 -3.88 -18.16 -3.17
C THR A 390 -4.85 -19.30 -2.85
N ARG A 391 -6.04 -18.96 -2.34
CA ARG A 391 -7.13 -19.91 -2.05
C ARG A 391 -7.66 -20.67 -3.27
N THR A 392 -7.45 -20.17 -4.48
CA THR A 392 -7.95 -20.84 -5.70
C THR A 392 -6.88 -21.68 -6.39
N ILE A 393 -5.67 -21.75 -5.82
CA ILE A 393 -4.57 -22.54 -6.38
C ILE A 393 -4.90 -24.02 -6.23
N LYS A 394 -4.91 -24.76 -7.35
CA LYS A 394 -5.20 -26.20 -7.39
C LYS A 394 -3.97 -27.06 -7.61
N ASP A 395 -2.84 -26.44 -7.96
CA ASP A 395 -1.57 -27.13 -8.16
C ASP A 395 -0.73 -27.06 -6.87
N ARG A 396 -0.45 -28.24 -6.31
CA ARG A 396 0.32 -28.39 -5.08
C ARG A 396 1.75 -27.84 -5.19
N LEU A 397 2.46 -28.17 -6.26
CA LEU A 397 3.86 -27.75 -6.43
C LEU A 397 3.95 -26.25 -6.64
N TYR A 398 2.96 -25.67 -7.33
CA TYR A 398 2.83 -24.22 -7.45
C TYR A 398 2.58 -23.56 -6.09
N TYR A 399 1.66 -24.10 -5.27
CA TYR A 399 1.39 -23.57 -3.93
C TYR A 399 2.63 -23.62 -3.02
N GLU A 400 3.36 -24.73 -3.03
CA GLU A 400 4.64 -24.86 -2.31
C GLU A 400 5.69 -23.84 -2.81
N MET A 401 5.70 -23.53 -4.12
CA MET A 401 6.57 -22.48 -4.68
C MET A 401 6.19 -21.09 -4.16
N VAL A 402 4.89 -20.74 -4.11
CA VAL A 402 4.42 -19.47 -3.55
C VAL A 402 4.92 -19.29 -2.11
N HIS A 403 4.84 -20.34 -1.27
CA HIS A 403 5.32 -20.27 0.12
C HIS A 403 6.84 -20.22 0.25
N ARG A 404 7.61 -20.82 -0.67
CA ARG A 404 9.06 -20.58 -0.72
C ARG A 404 9.39 -19.11 -0.99
N LEU A 405 8.63 -18.45 -1.88
CA LEU A 405 8.79 -17.02 -2.15
C LEU A 405 8.42 -16.16 -0.94
N LEU A 406 7.32 -16.46 -0.25
CA LEU A 406 6.96 -15.74 0.99
C LEU A 406 8.02 -15.92 2.09
N ALA A 407 8.62 -17.12 2.20
CA ALA A 407 9.73 -17.36 3.11
C ALA A 407 11.01 -16.59 2.73
N GLU A 408 11.29 -16.42 1.43
CA GLU A 408 12.35 -15.54 0.93
C GLU A 408 12.09 -14.09 1.35
N MET A 409 10.88 -13.56 1.10
CA MET A 409 10.51 -12.20 1.49
C MET A 409 10.65 -11.99 3.00
N ARG A 410 10.22 -12.96 3.83
CA ARG A 410 10.49 -12.91 5.28
C ARG A 410 11.98 -12.79 5.56
N SER A 411 12.82 -13.62 4.94
CA SER A 411 14.27 -13.58 5.19
C SER A 411 14.92 -12.25 4.82
N LEU A 412 14.33 -11.53 3.86
CA LEU A 412 14.76 -10.20 3.42
C LEU A 412 14.06 -9.05 4.16
N SER A 413 13.10 -9.35 5.03
CA SER A 413 12.24 -8.34 5.68
C SER A 413 13.02 -7.27 6.43
N GLY A 414 14.21 -7.59 6.97
CA GLY A 414 15.11 -6.60 7.57
C GLY A 414 15.51 -5.49 6.61
N MET A 415 15.85 -5.84 5.37
CA MET A 415 16.15 -4.88 4.32
C MET A 415 14.86 -4.23 3.80
N LEU A 416 13.83 -5.04 3.53
CA LEU A 416 12.58 -4.55 2.94
C LEU A 416 11.87 -3.50 3.82
N SER A 417 11.95 -3.63 5.14
CA SER A 417 11.29 -2.71 6.09
C SER A 417 12.08 -1.46 6.42
N GLN A 418 13.40 -1.45 6.26
CA GLN A 418 14.26 -0.39 6.82
C GLN A 418 15.15 0.29 5.78
N ALA A 419 15.46 -0.37 4.67
CA ALA A 419 16.37 0.21 3.68
C ALA A 419 15.71 1.39 2.97
N LYS A 420 16.47 2.48 2.87
CA LYS A 420 16.10 3.67 2.09
C LYS A 420 16.39 3.41 0.61
N LEU A 421 15.38 3.51 -0.24
CA LEU A 421 15.56 3.40 -1.68
C LEU A 421 16.46 4.52 -2.20
N GLY A 422 17.41 4.16 -3.06
CA GLY A 422 18.33 5.08 -3.71
C GLY A 422 18.00 5.27 -5.19
N GLU A 423 18.83 6.05 -5.87
CA GLU A 423 18.74 6.19 -7.32
C GLU A 423 19.18 4.88 -8.02
N ASP A 424 18.64 4.66 -9.21
CA ASP A 424 19.08 3.57 -10.06
C ASP A 424 20.53 3.84 -10.54
N VAL A 425 21.35 2.79 -10.64
CA VAL A 425 22.72 2.91 -11.13
C VAL A 425 22.72 3.19 -12.62
N ALA A 426 23.53 4.16 -13.06
CA ALA A 426 23.77 4.40 -14.47
C ALA A 426 24.36 3.14 -15.15
N GLN A 427 23.78 2.75 -16.28
CA GLN A 427 24.14 1.52 -16.99
C GLN A 427 24.59 1.80 -18.42
N ASP A 428 25.51 0.98 -18.93
CA ASP A 428 26.25 1.27 -20.16
C ASP A 428 25.44 1.19 -21.46
N SER A 429 24.19 0.69 -21.47
CA SER A 429 23.30 0.74 -22.68
C SER A 429 21.99 -0.05 -22.61
N ASN A 430 21.70 -0.88 -21.60
CA ASN A 430 20.56 -1.80 -21.68
C ASN A 430 19.29 -1.32 -20.93
N PRO A 431 18.33 -0.63 -21.56
CA PRO A 431 17.11 -0.14 -20.90
C PRO A 431 16.13 -1.25 -20.44
N ASN A 432 16.40 -2.49 -20.84
CA ASN A 432 15.61 -3.67 -20.49
C ASN A 432 16.01 -4.27 -19.14
N VAL A 433 17.10 -3.81 -18.54
CA VAL A 433 17.48 -4.17 -17.18
C VAL A 433 17.43 -2.91 -16.33
N ARG A 434 16.96 -3.05 -15.10
CA ARG A 434 17.01 -2.02 -14.07
C ARG A 434 18.00 -2.44 -13.00
N VAL A 435 18.91 -1.55 -12.61
CA VAL A 435 19.82 -1.75 -11.47
C VAL A 435 19.42 -0.75 -10.40
N ALA A 436 18.48 -1.15 -9.54
CA ALA A 436 17.99 -0.32 -8.44
C ALA A 436 18.91 -0.47 -7.22
N THR A 437 18.95 0.55 -6.36
CA THR A 437 19.73 0.52 -5.11
C THR A 437 18.86 0.80 -3.90
N CYS A 438 19.27 0.26 -2.74
CA CYS A 438 18.79 0.72 -1.45
C CYS A 438 19.94 0.71 -0.43
N THR A 439 19.78 1.49 0.63
CA THR A 439 20.82 1.71 1.64
C THR A 439 20.29 1.45 3.05
N LEU A 440 21.08 0.79 3.88
CA LEU A 440 20.79 0.56 5.30
C LEU A 440 22.09 0.60 6.08
N ASP A 441 22.18 1.44 7.10
CA ASP A 441 23.38 1.64 7.94
C ASP A 441 24.67 1.88 7.13
N GLY A 442 24.56 2.69 6.07
CA GLY A 442 25.66 3.00 5.15
C GLY A 442 26.07 1.85 4.21
N LYS A 443 25.39 0.70 4.25
CA LYS A 443 25.60 -0.42 3.33
C LYS A 443 24.67 -0.29 2.14
N VAL A 444 25.18 -0.59 0.94
CA VAL A 444 24.42 -0.56 -0.32
C VAL A 444 24.03 -1.98 -0.72
N TYR A 445 22.76 -2.13 -1.10
CA TYR A 445 22.19 -3.33 -1.69
C TYR A 445 21.64 -2.99 -3.07
N TYR A 446 21.65 -3.97 -3.97
CA TYR A 446 21.25 -3.83 -5.36
C TYR A 446 20.12 -4.79 -5.69
N GLY A 447 19.14 -4.30 -6.44
CA GLY A 447 18.17 -5.11 -7.16
C GLY A 447 18.43 -5.01 -8.66
N ILE A 448 18.80 -6.12 -9.29
CA ILE A 448 19.01 -6.21 -10.73
C ILE A 448 17.81 -6.93 -11.35
N LEU A 449 16.95 -6.21 -12.04
CA LEU A 449 15.65 -6.70 -12.54
C LEU A 449 15.68 -6.75 -14.07
N ASN A 450 15.47 -7.94 -14.65
CA ASN A 450 15.23 -8.08 -16.08
C ASN A 450 13.76 -7.79 -16.42
N LYS A 451 13.51 -6.70 -17.13
CA LYS A 451 12.16 -6.20 -17.45
C LYS A 451 11.46 -6.94 -18.58
N GLU A 452 12.15 -7.90 -19.20
CA GLU A 452 11.73 -8.54 -20.44
C GLU A 452 11.60 -10.06 -20.32
N PRO A 453 10.73 -10.70 -21.14
CA PRO A 453 10.56 -12.14 -21.19
C PRO A 453 11.65 -12.83 -22.03
N LYS A 454 12.87 -12.26 -22.07
CA LYS A 454 14.03 -12.80 -22.79
C LYS A 454 15.29 -12.57 -21.98
N THR A 455 16.31 -13.38 -22.22
CA THR A 455 17.62 -13.21 -21.60
C THR A 455 18.21 -11.85 -21.95
N ASN A 456 18.73 -11.14 -20.94
CA ASN A 456 19.42 -9.87 -21.10
C ASN A 456 20.75 -9.90 -20.34
N SER A 457 21.67 -9.00 -20.68
CA SER A 457 22.87 -8.75 -19.89
C SER A 457 22.97 -7.28 -19.54
N VAL A 458 23.56 -6.97 -18.39
CA VAL A 458 23.79 -5.61 -17.93
C VAL A 458 25.23 -5.46 -17.48
N THR A 459 25.78 -4.28 -17.74
CA THR A 459 27.06 -3.84 -17.20
C THR A 459 26.85 -2.51 -16.47
N PHE A 460 27.33 -2.44 -15.23
CA PHE A 460 27.18 -1.25 -14.38
C PHE A 460 28.43 -1.05 -13.50
N PRO A 461 28.74 0.20 -13.10
CA PRO A 461 29.88 0.50 -12.23
C PRO A 461 29.69 -0.09 -10.82
N ALA A 462 30.76 -0.67 -10.28
CA ALA A 462 30.80 -1.19 -8.93
C ALA A 462 32.23 -1.27 -8.40
N ASP A 463 32.42 -0.92 -7.13
CA ASP A 463 33.74 -0.90 -6.48
C ASP A 463 34.11 -2.21 -5.77
N ARG A 464 33.13 -3.10 -5.58
CA ARG A 464 33.30 -4.36 -4.84
C ARG A 464 32.51 -5.48 -5.48
N ASN A 465 33.03 -6.71 -5.35
CA ASN A 465 32.29 -7.91 -5.70
C ASN A 465 30.98 -7.97 -4.89
N LEU A 466 29.90 -8.43 -5.53
CA LEU A 466 28.59 -8.53 -4.90
C LEU A 466 28.23 -10.00 -4.69
N VAL A 467 27.83 -10.37 -3.49
CA VAL A 467 27.20 -11.67 -3.22
C VAL A 467 25.77 -11.61 -3.73
N VAL A 468 25.36 -12.58 -4.53
CA VAL A 468 23.95 -12.73 -4.90
C VAL A 468 23.27 -13.49 -3.78
N TYR A 469 22.43 -12.82 -2.99
CA TYR A 469 21.82 -13.47 -1.84
C TYR A 469 20.91 -14.60 -2.30
N ARG A 470 20.90 -15.68 -1.51
CA ARG A 470 20.14 -16.92 -1.79
C ARG A 470 20.64 -17.71 -3.00
N GLU A 471 21.72 -17.27 -3.62
CA GLU A 471 22.43 -18.02 -4.65
C GLU A 471 23.87 -18.29 -4.18
N GLU A 472 24.42 -19.45 -4.52
CA GLU A 472 25.82 -19.79 -4.20
C GLU A 472 26.78 -19.19 -5.23
N ARG A 473 26.64 -17.89 -5.52
CA ARG A 473 27.51 -17.17 -6.47
C ARG A 473 27.75 -15.71 -6.10
N GLN A 474 28.78 -15.16 -6.73
CA GLN A 474 29.16 -13.76 -6.64
C GLN A 474 29.25 -13.14 -8.03
N LEU A 475 29.05 -11.82 -8.10
CA LEU A 475 29.28 -10.99 -9.27
C LEU A 475 30.63 -10.28 -9.10
N PRO A 476 31.69 -10.70 -9.82
CA PRO A 476 33.02 -10.12 -9.67
C PRO A 476 33.11 -8.75 -10.37
N VAL A 477 33.86 -7.83 -9.76
CA VAL A 477 34.25 -6.57 -10.39
C VAL A 477 35.43 -6.82 -11.32
N GLN A 478 35.31 -6.34 -12.55
CA GLN A 478 36.35 -6.31 -13.57
C GLN A 478 36.42 -4.90 -14.12
N ASP A 479 37.60 -4.27 -14.07
CA ASP A 479 37.83 -2.90 -14.54
C ASP A 479 36.82 -1.87 -13.99
N GLY A 480 36.48 -1.99 -12.70
CA GLY A 480 35.54 -1.10 -12.00
C GLY A 480 34.06 -1.32 -12.36
N LYS A 481 33.73 -2.42 -13.05
CA LYS A 481 32.38 -2.75 -13.48
C LYS A 481 31.99 -4.18 -13.13
N ILE A 482 30.70 -4.42 -12.99
CA ILE A 482 30.11 -5.77 -12.94
C ILE A 482 29.34 -6.00 -14.23
N THR A 483 29.54 -7.16 -14.84
CA THR A 483 28.73 -7.66 -15.95
C THR A 483 28.03 -8.95 -15.54
N THR A 484 26.72 -9.03 -15.74
CA THR A 484 25.94 -10.24 -15.46
C THR A 484 24.85 -10.46 -16.51
N THR A 485 24.51 -11.73 -16.74
CA THR A 485 23.37 -12.16 -17.56
C THR A 485 22.21 -12.56 -16.65
N LEU A 486 20.99 -12.24 -17.09
CA LEU A 486 19.73 -12.49 -16.40
C LEU A 486 18.80 -13.30 -17.30
N ARG A 487 18.14 -14.32 -16.75
CA ARG A 487 17.08 -15.09 -17.43
C ARG A 487 15.83 -14.20 -17.66
N PRO A 488 14.84 -14.61 -18.48
CA PRO A 488 13.56 -13.90 -18.59
C PRO A 488 12.97 -13.56 -17.21
N HIS A 489 12.67 -12.28 -16.95
CA HIS A 489 12.12 -11.80 -15.67
C HIS A 489 12.93 -12.12 -14.40
N ASP A 490 14.21 -12.50 -14.54
CA ASP A 490 15.08 -12.79 -13.40
C ASP A 490 15.31 -11.55 -12.53
N VAL A 491 15.43 -11.78 -11.23
CA VAL A 491 15.74 -10.73 -10.25
C VAL A 491 16.85 -11.19 -9.32
N LEU A 492 17.95 -10.44 -9.32
CA LEU A 492 19.07 -10.65 -8.41
C LEU A 492 19.02 -9.61 -7.30
N ILE A 493 19.01 -10.07 -6.05
CA ILE A 493 19.25 -9.20 -4.89
C ILE A 493 20.66 -9.46 -4.43
N CYS A 494 21.50 -8.43 -4.41
CA CYS A 494 22.92 -8.59 -4.14
C CYS A 494 23.52 -7.42 -3.36
N GLY A 495 24.70 -7.65 -2.78
CA GLY A 495 25.43 -6.62 -2.03
C GLY A 495 26.78 -7.12 -1.55
N ALA A 496 27.62 -6.19 -1.10
CA ALA A 496 28.95 -6.52 -0.55
C ALA A 496 28.91 -6.83 0.96
N ALA A 497 27.81 -6.50 1.64
CA ALA A 497 27.61 -6.75 3.08
C ALA A 497 26.63 -7.91 3.29
N PRO A 498 26.63 -8.58 4.45
CA PRO A 498 25.55 -9.51 4.78
C PRO A 498 24.20 -8.80 4.90
N LEU A 499 23.11 -9.50 4.58
CA LEU A 499 21.75 -9.01 4.82
C LEU A 499 21.51 -8.77 6.32
N PRO A 500 20.72 -7.74 6.69
CA PRO A 500 20.23 -7.60 8.05
C PRO A 500 19.34 -8.80 8.42
N PRO A 501 19.23 -9.15 9.72
CA PRO A 501 18.30 -10.19 10.16
C PRO A 501 16.86 -9.81 9.82
N PRO A 502 15.97 -10.79 9.63
CA PRO A 502 14.55 -10.53 9.40
C PRO A 502 13.90 -9.82 10.61
N VAL A 503 12.93 -8.94 10.35
CA VAL A 503 12.27 -8.14 11.41
C VAL A 503 11.27 -8.91 12.25
N TYR A 504 10.97 -10.14 11.86
CA TYR A 504 10.18 -11.07 12.67
C TYR A 504 10.73 -12.49 12.50
N SER A 505 10.66 -13.25 13.58
CA SER A 505 11.06 -14.66 13.60
C SER A 505 9.89 -15.53 13.18
N ALA A 506 10.19 -16.63 12.50
CA ALA A 506 9.21 -17.69 12.33
C ALA A 506 8.90 -18.34 13.70
N PRO A 507 7.69 -18.90 13.91
CA PRO A 507 7.43 -19.73 15.07
C PRO A 507 8.46 -20.86 15.20
N ALA A 508 8.76 -21.22 16.45
CA ALA A 508 9.59 -22.39 16.72
C ALA A 508 8.97 -23.64 16.10
N TYR A 509 9.82 -24.57 15.65
CA TYR A 509 9.37 -25.85 15.10
C TYR A 509 8.53 -26.60 16.14
N ASP A 510 7.32 -27.00 15.74
CA ASP A 510 6.41 -27.78 16.58
C ASP A 510 6.07 -29.10 15.87
N PRO A 511 6.53 -30.26 16.37
CA PRO A 511 6.34 -31.53 15.69
C PRO A 511 4.87 -31.94 15.54
N GLU A 512 3.99 -31.52 16.46
CA GLU A 512 2.57 -31.82 16.38
C GLU A 512 1.90 -30.99 15.28
N GLN A 513 2.24 -29.71 15.18
CA GLN A 513 1.73 -28.85 14.11
C GLN A 513 2.29 -29.24 12.74
N GLU A 514 3.55 -29.64 12.67
CA GLU A 514 4.20 -30.10 11.43
C GLU A 514 3.60 -31.41 10.92
N ALA A 515 3.17 -32.29 11.83
CA ALA A 515 2.48 -33.53 11.48
C ALA A 515 1.11 -33.29 10.81
N LEU A 516 0.47 -32.13 11.05
CA LEU A 516 -0.76 -31.72 10.35
C LEU A 516 -0.51 -31.38 8.87
N GLY A 517 0.74 -31.09 8.50
CA GLY A 517 1.13 -30.79 7.13
C GLY A 517 0.56 -29.46 6.61
N ASN A 518 0.42 -29.37 5.28
CA ASN A 518 -0.14 -28.18 4.64
C ASN A 518 -1.68 -28.27 4.63
N PRO A 519 -2.38 -27.41 5.40
CA PRO A 519 -3.83 -27.48 5.58
C PRO A 519 -4.60 -27.12 4.30
N THR A 520 -3.98 -26.42 3.35
CA THR A 520 -4.60 -26.08 2.07
C THR A 520 -4.84 -27.33 1.20
N PHE A 521 -4.08 -28.41 1.39
CA PHE A 521 -4.37 -29.66 0.69
C PHE A 521 -5.64 -30.34 1.18
N ASP A 522 -6.00 -30.15 2.44
CA ASP A 522 -7.27 -30.64 2.95
C ASP A 522 -8.42 -29.83 2.35
N ILE A 523 -8.29 -28.49 2.26
CA ILE A 523 -9.25 -27.64 1.54
C ILE A 523 -9.43 -28.12 0.10
N LEU A 524 -8.35 -28.36 -0.63
CA LEU A 524 -8.42 -28.85 -2.01
C LEU A 524 -9.06 -30.24 -2.13
N ARG A 525 -8.88 -31.11 -1.12
CA ARG A 525 -9.57 -32.41 -1.07
C ARG A 525 -11.06 -32.24 -0.77
N PHE A 526 -11.42 -31.36 0.17
CA PHE A 526 -12.80 -31.07 0.56
C PHE A 526 -13.59 -30.36 -0.56
N GLU A 527 -13.00 -29.38 -1.25
CA GLU A 527 -13.62 -28.67 -2.37
C GLU A 527 -13.78 -29.56 -3.61
N ASN A 528 -12.88 -30.50 -3.85
CA ASN A 528 -13.07 -31.51 -4.92
C ASN A 528 -14.13 -32.57 -4.56
N ALA A 529 -14.46 -32.74 -3.27
CA ALA A 529 -15.44 -33.73 -2.80
C ALA A 529 -16.88 -33.19 -2.74
N LEU A 530 -17.08 -31.87 -2.75
CA LEU A 530 -18.40 -31.24 -2.74
C LEU A 530 -18.70 -30.65 -4.12
N ALA A 531 -19.91 -30.90 -4.64
CA ALA A 531 -20.43 -30.17 -5.78
C ALA A 531 -20.39 -28.65 -5.48
N PRO A 532 -20.10 -27.79 -6.47
CA PRO A 532 -19.87 -26.36 -6.24
C PRO A 532 -21.08 -25.75 -5.53
N ASP A 533 -20.91 -25.39 -4.25
CA ASP A 533 -21.91 -24.63 -3.51
C ASP A 533 -21.75 -23.15 -3.92
N PRO A 534 -22.76 -22.56 -4.58
CA PRO A 534 -22.69 -21.22 -5.15
C PRO A 534 -22.54 -20.10 -4.11
N ARG A 535 -22.62 -20.41 -2.81
CA ARG A 535 -22.33 -19.45 -1.72
C ARG A 535 -20.84 -19.16 -1.56
N TRP A 536 -19.96 -20.00 -2.09
CA TRP A 536 -18.50 -19.84 -2.03
C TRP A 536 -17.91 -19.19 -3.29
N SER A 537 -18.72 -19.08 -4.34
CA SER A 537 -18.44 -18.30 -5.55
C SER A 537 -19.00 -16.88 -5.42
N LEU A 538 -18.42 -16.07 -4.53
CA LEU A 538 -18.58 -14.62 -4.61
C LEU A 538 -17.67 -14.11 -5.72
N TYR A 539 -18.05 -14.37 -6.97
CA TYR A 539 -17.52 -13.60 -8.09
C TYR A 539 -18.07 -12.18 -7.98
N TYR A 540 -17.19 -11.20 -8.11
CA TYR A 540 -17.57 -9.80 -8.10
C TYR A 540 -18.52 -9.51 -9.27
N HIS A 541 -19.75 -9.10 -8.93
CA HIS A 541 -20.73 -8.56 -9.87
C HIS A 541 -20.84 -7.05 -9.67
N GLY A 542 -19.79 -6.32 -10.01
CA GLY A 542 -19.84 -4.86 -10.06
C GLY A 542 -20.92 -4.39 -11.03
N LYS A 543 -21.84 -3.53 -10.57
CA LYS A 543 -22.95 -2.98 -11.39
C LYS A 543 -22.54 -1.80 -12.28
N ALA A 544 -21.24 -1.53 -12.42
CA ALA A 544 -20.73 -0.36 -13.12
C ALA A 544 -20.58 -0.61 -14.63
N ASN A 545 -21.71 -0.72 -15.34
CA ASN A 545 -21.75 -0.92 -16.80
C ASN A 545 -21.07 0.20 -17.62
N TRP A 546 -20.73 1.33 -17.00
CA TRP A 546 -20.14 2.50 -17.65
C TRP A 546 -18.60 2.49 -17.69
N ILE A 547 -17.95 1.52 -17.03
CA ILE A 547 -16.47 1.37 -17.03
C ILE A 547 -16.01 0.24 -17.97
N TRP A 548 -16.94 -0.41 -18.66
CA TRP A 548 -16.68 -1.56 -19.52
C TRP A 548 -16.83 -1.30 -21.02
N ASP A 549 -17.06 -0.06 -21.44
CA ASP A 549 -17.06 0.23 -22.88
C ASP A 549 -15.63 0.32 -23.42
N LYS A 550 -15.40 -0.54 -24.42
CA LYS A 550 -14.12 -0.85 -25.10
C LYS A 550 -13.43 0.34 -25.74
#